data_AF-X1UI41-F1
#
_entry.id   AF-X1UI41-F1
#
_cell.length_a   1.000
_cell.length_b   1.000
_cell.length_c   1.000
_cell.angle_alpha   90.00
_cell.angle_beta   90.00
_cell.angle_gamma   90.00
#
_symmetry.space_group_name_H-M   'P 1'
#
loop_
_entity.id
_entity.type
_entity.pdbx_description
1 polymer ?
#
loop_
_entity_poly.entity_id
_entity_poly.type
_entity_poly.pdbx_seq_one_letter_code
_entity_poly.pdbx_strand_id
1 'polypeptide(L)'
;GSRLELSDETKRIFQQAVREAKRLGHRYIGTEHLLLALARGQDTMASAILRGLNVKPEIVRRRVLNLMRREAASASSPKRGSAGKERALLEQLGTDLTQQARAGELDPVIGRQTEIERVVQILARRRKNNPALIGEPGVGKTAIVEGLAQRIVAGDVPSDLKDKRLVRLDVGSLVAGTMYRGQFEERLKRVIDEIKSTETVLFIDELHMLVGAGSAGSSVDAANILKPALARGELQCIGATTLDEYRKRIESDGALERRFQPVYVDEPTAEET
;
A
#
# COMPACT_ATOMS: atom_id res chain seq x y z
N GLY A 1 -3.02 -55.44 -2.93
CA GLY A 1 -2.29 -54.31 -2.31
C GLY A 1 -2.68 -54.24 -0.85
N SER A 2 -1.71 -54.17 0.06
CA SER A 2 -1.95 -54.06 1.50
C SER A 2 -2.71 -52.78 1.83
N ARG A 3 -3.77 -52.90 2.64
CA ARG A 3 -4.54 -51.75 3.13
C ARG A 3 -3.67 -51.01 4.15
N LEU A 4 -3.37 -49.75 3.88
CA LEU A 4 -2.68 -48.88 4.85
C LEU A 4 -3.64 -48.61 6.01
N GLU A 5 -3.32 -49.13 7.19
CA GLU A 5 -4.05 -48.86 8.43
C GLU A 5 -3.26 -47.90 9.31
N LEU A 6 -3.97 -47.05 10.05
CA LEU A 6 -3.36 -46.12 11.00
C LEU A 6 -2.80 -46.89 12.19
N SER A 7 -1.54 -46.60 12.55
CA SER A 7 -0.94 -47.13 13.76
C SER A 7 -1.64 -46.60 15.01
N ASP A 8 -1.51 -47.32 16.12
CA ASP A 8 -2.07 -46.89 17.40
C ASP A 8 -1.48 -45.57 17.89
N GLU A 9 -0.22 -45.29 17.55
CA GLU A 9 0.41 -43.99 17.78
C GLU A 9 -0.31 -42.87 17.01
N THR A 10 -0.58 -43.08 15.72
CA THR A 10 -1.29 -42.10 14.90
C THR A 10 -2.71 -41.87 15.41
N LYS A 11 -3.43 -42.94 15.81
CA LYS A 11 -4.77 -42.82 16.42
C LYS A 11 -4.74 -41.97 17.70
N ARG A 12 -3.72 -42.16 18.56
CA ARG A 12 -3.54 -41.36 19.78
C ARG A 12 -3.27 -39.88 19.48
N ILE A 13 -2.49 -39.58 18.45
CA ILE A 13 -2.22 -38.20 18.01
C ILE A 13 -3.51 -37.50 17.56
N PHE A 14 -4.37 -38.18 16.78
CA PHE A 14 -5.66 -37.62 16.40
C PHE A 14 -6.55 -37.35 17.62
N GLN A 15 -6.61 -38.27 18.59
CA GLN A 15 -7.35 -38.05 19.84
C GLN A 15 -6.80 -36.86 20.66
N GLN A 16 -5.48 -36.63 20.63
CA GLN A 16 -4.85 -35.46 21.25
C GLN A 16 -5.19 -34.17 20.49
N ALA A 17 -5.21 -34.19 19.16
CA ALA A 17 -5.62 -33.04 18.36
C ALA A 17 -7.08 -32.63 18.66
N VAL A 18 -7.99 -33.59 18.84
CA VAL A 18 -9.37 -33.33 19.27
C VAL A 18 -9.40 -32.60 20.62
N ARG A 19 -8.56 -33.02 21.57
CA ARG A 19 -8.46 -32.39 22.89
C ARG A 19 -7.90 -30.96 22.80
N GLU A 20 -6.90 -30.72 21.96
CA GLU A 20 -6.37 -29.36 21.75
C GLU A 20 -7.41 -28.44 21.11
N ALA A 21 -8.17 -28.92 20.11
CA ALA A 21 -9.27 -28.15 19.51
C ALA A 21 -10.35 -27.79 20.54
N LYS A 22 -10.79 -28.76 21.35
CA LYS A 22 -11.74 -28.51 22.44
C LYS A 22 -11.21 -27.53 23.47
N ARG A 23 -9.94 -27.65 23.88
CA ARG A 23 -9.30 -26.76 24.88
C ARG A 23 -9.22 -25.32 24.38
N LEU A 24 -9.09 -25.12 23.08
CA LEU A 24 -9.03 -23.81 22.43
C LEU A 24 -10.42 -23.28 22.01
N GLY A 25 -11.50 -24.03 22.29
CA GLY A 25 -12.87 -23.63 21.95
C GLY A 25 -13.21 -23.78 20.47
N HIS A 26 -12.41 -24.53 19.69
CA HIS A 26 -12.60 -24.72 18.26
C HIS A 26 -13.58 -25.87 17.98
N ARG A 27 -14.53 -25.64 17.07
CA ARG A 27 -15.57 -26.62 16.69
C ARG A 27 -15.09 -27.69 15.71
N TYR A 28 -13.93 -27.47 15.08
CA TYR A 28 -13.31 -28.38 14.12
C TYR A 28 -11.83 -28.56 14.42
N ILE A 29 -11.25 -29.64 13.90
CA ILE A 29 -9.84 -29.96 14.05
C ILE A 29 -9.08 -29.44 12.83
N GLY A 30 -8.40 -28.31 12.98
CA GLY A 30 -7.41 -27.81 12.02
C GLY A 30 -6.02 -28.45 12.16
N THR A 31 -5.13 -28.14 11.20
CA THR A 31 -3.74 -28.65 11.12
C THR A 31 -2.88 -28.19 12.30
N GLU A 32 -3.20 -27.04 12.87
CA GLU A 32 -2.56 -26.48 14.05
C GLU A 32 -2.78 -27.35 15.30
N HIS A 33 -3.96 -27.95 15.46
CA HIS A 33 -4.22 -28.87 16.57
C HIS A 33 -3.46 -30.18 16.39
N LEU A 34 -3.32 -30.63 15.14
CA LEU A 34 -2.54 -31.81 14.81
C LEU A 34 -1.05 -31.57 15.10
N LEU A 35 -0.52 -30.40 14.71
CA LEU A 35 0.85 -30.01 14.99
C LEU A 35 1.11 -29.85 16.50
N LEU A 36 0.16 -29.28 17.25
CA LEU A 36 0.25 -29.19 18.71
C LEU A 36 0.24 -30.57 19.37
N ALA A 37 -0.56 -31.51 18.88
CA ALA A 37 -0.58 -32.88 19.36
C ALA A 37 0.76 -33.59 19.08
N LEU A 38 1.29 -33.46 17.85
CA LEU A 38 2.59 -34.02 17.46
C LEU A 38 3.74 -33.46 18.32
N ALA A 39 3.75 -32.14 18.56
CA ALA A 39 4.78 -31.50 19.36
C ALA A 39 4.72 -31.89 20.85
N ARG A 40 3.53 -32.23 21.36
CA ARG A 40 3.33 -32.60 22.77
C ARG A 40 3.71 -34.05 23.08
N GLY A 41 3.74 -34.92 22.08
CA GLY A 41 4.11 -36.32 22.26
C GLY A 41 5.54 -36.47 22.81
N GLN A 42 5.66 -37.10 23.98
CA GLN A 42 6.95 -37.58 24.47
C GLN A 42 7.27 -38.92 23.78
N ASP A 43 8.54 -39.11 23.41
CA ASP A 43 9.06 -40.34 22.80
C ASP A 43 8.35 -40.81 21.51
N THR A 44 7.85 -39.87 20.72
CA THR A 44 7.31 -40.13 19.37
C THR A 44 8.37 -39.88 18.29
N MET A 45 8.17 -40.45 17.10
CA MET A 45 9.01 -40.16 15.94
C MET A 45 9.03 -38.66 15.60
N ALA A 46 7.89 -37.98 15.73
CA ALA A 46 7.80 -36.53 15.54
C ALA A 46 8.67 -35.76 16.55
N SER A 47 8.66 -36.17 17.82
CA SER A 47 9.49 -35.59 18.88
C SER A 47 10.99 -35.81 18.61
N ALA A 48 11.36 -37.00 18.12
CA ALA A 48 12.73 -37.30 17.72
C ALA A 48 13.21 -36.43 16.55
N ILE A 49 12.37 -36.24 15.52
CA ILE A 49 12.67 -35.35 14.38
C ILE A 49 12.86 -33.91 14.85
N LEU A 50 11.96 -33.39 15.68
CA LEU A 50 12.07 -32.02 16.20
C LEU A 50 13.35 -31.82 17.02
N ARG A 51 13.75 -32.81 17.83
CA ARG A 51 15.03 -32.79 18.55
C ARG A 51 16.23 -32.81 17.61
N GLY A 52 16.20 -33.65 16.57
CA GLY A 52 17.24 -33.70 15.54
C GLY A 52 17.42 -32.38 14.78
N LEU A 53 16.34 -31.60 14.64
CA LEU A 53 16.34 -30.26 14.05
C LEU A 53 16.65 -29.14 15.08
N ASN A 54 16.99 -29.49 16.32
CA ASN A 54 17.24 -28.55 17.41
C ASN A 54 16.04 -27.62 17.73
N VAL A 55 14.82 -28.09 17.49
CA VAL A 55 13.58 -27.34 17.75
C VAL A 55 12.94 -27.82 19.05
N LYS A 56 12.81 -26.92 20.03
CA LYS A 56 12.12 -27.22 21.29
C LYS A 56 10.60 -27.21 21.08
N PRO A 57 9.86 -28.24 21.54
CA PRO A 57 8.39 -28.29 21.42
C PRO A 57 7.65 -27.06 21.95
N GLU A 58 8.16 -26.45 23.02
CA GLU A 58 7.59 -25.24 23.61
C GLU A 58 7.65 -24.03 22.66
N ILE A 59 8.66 -23.96 21.80
CA ILE A 59 8.78 -22.89 20.80
C ILE A 59 7.72 -23.08 19.71
N VAL A 60 7.52 -24.31 19.23
CA VAL A 60 6.48 -24.65 18.26
C VAL A 60 5.11 -24.28 18.83
N ARG A 61 4.82 -24.73 20.05
CA ARG A 61 3.56 -24.44 20.73
C ARG A 61 3.30 -22.95 20.85
N ARG A 62 4.28 -22.18 21.34
CA ARG A 62 4.15 -20.72 21.49
C ARG A 62 3.87 -20.05 20.15
N ARG A 63 4.58 -20.44 19.10
CA ARG A 63 4.45 -19.82 17.77
C ARG A 63 3.11 -20.15 17.12
N VAL A 64 2.65 -21.40 17.22
CA VAL A 64 1.34 -21.82 16.73
C VAL A 64 0.22 -21.07 17.46
N LEU A 65 0.25 -21.02 18.79
CA LEU A 65 -0.77 -20.30 19.57
C LEU A 65 -0.78 -18.79 19.28
N ASN A 66 0.38 -18.17 19.04
CA ASN A 66 0.45 -16.77 18.64
C ASN A 66 -0.16 -16.52 17.25
N LEU A 67 0.08 -17.41 16.28
CA LEU A 67 -0.54 -17.33 14.96
C LEU A 67 -2.07 -17.49 15.06
N MET A 68 -2.54 -18.47 15.83
CA MET A 68 -3.97 -18.69 16.05
C MET A 68 -4.65 -17.52 16.76
N ARG A 69 -3.97 -16.85 17.71
CA ARG A 69 -4.51 -15.63 18.35
C ARG A 69 -4.64 -14.47 17.37
N ARG A 70 -3.69 -14.29 16.46
CA ARG A 70 -3.78 -13.27 15.40
C ARG A 70 -4.94 -13.58 14.45
N GLU A 71 -5.18 -14.86 14.17
CA GLU A 71 -6.32 -15.29 13.36
C GLU A 71 -7.67 -15.13 14.09
N ALA A 72 -7.76 -15.48 15.38
CA ALA A 72 -8.97 -15.31 16.17
C ALA A 72 -9.32 -13.83 16.41
N ALA A 73 -8.32 -12.97 16.65
CA ALA A 73 -8.50 -11.52 16.72
C ALA A 73 -8.98 -10.92 15.39
N SER A 74 -8.69 -11.59 14.26
CA SER A 74 -9.23 -11.23 12.94
C SER A 74 -10.67 -11.75 12.69
N ALA A 75 -11.21 -12.62 13.55
CA ALA A 75 -12.48 -13.32 13.33
C ALA A 75 -13.67 -12.75 14.14
N SER A 76 -13.45 -11.83 15.09
CA SER A 76 -14.49 -11.26 15.95
C SER A 76 -15.15 -9.96 15.46
N SER A 77 -15.03 -9.63 14.18
CA SER A 77 -15.76 -8.50 13.55
C SER A 77 -16.89 -9.04 12.67
N PRO A 78 -18.13 -8.49 12.75
CA PRO A 78 -19.26 -9.05 12.06
C PRO A 78 -19.17 -8.86 10.54
N LYS A 79 -19.69 -9.85 9.82
CA LYS A 79 -19.61 -10.09 8.38
C LYS A 79 -19.90 -8.86 7.49
N ARG A 80 -18.88 -8.42 6.74
CA ARG A 80 -18.97 -7.90 5.36
C ARG A 80 -17.72 -8.38 4.61
N GLY A 81 -17.92 -8.99 3.43
CA GLY A 81 -16.95 -9.24 2.36
C GLY A 81 -15.50 -9.62 2.72
N SER A 82 -15.11 -10.85 2.40
CA SER A 82 -13.73 -11.35 2.48
C SER A 82 -12.79 -10.69 1.44
N ALA A 83 -12.40 -9.44 1.66
CA ALA A 83 -11.39 -8.71 0.88
C ALA A 83 -10.69 -7.58 1.68
N GLY A 84 -10.53 -7.74 3.00
CA GLY A 84 -10.00 -6.68 3.88
C GLY A 84 -9.04 -7.18 4.95
N LYS A 85 -8.08 -8.02 4.55
CA LYS A 85 -7.03 -8.48 5.48
C LYS A 85 -5.91 -7.44 5.43
N GLU A 86 -5.85 -6.60 6.48
CA GLU A 86 -5.23 -5.27 6.46
C GLU A 86 -6.06 -4.34 5.56
N ARG A 87 -6.63 -3.28 6.14
CA ARG A 87 -6.96 -2.09 5.36
C ARG A 87 -5.66 -1.76 4.63
N ALA A 88 -5.64 -1.88 3.30
CA ALA A 88 -4.39 -1.86 2.54
C ALA A 88 -3.60 -0.61 2.97
N LEU A 89 -2.27 -0.68 3.12
CA LEU A 89 -1.51 0.40 3.75
C LEU A 89 -1.82 1.75 3.07
N LEU A 90 -2.07 1.71 1.77
CA LEU A 90 -2.54 2.84 0.97
C LEU A 90 -3.90 3.41 1.41
N GLU A 91 -4.85 2.60 1.86
CA GLU A 91 -6.14 3.06 2.43
C GLU A 91 -5.99 3.68 3.84
N GLN A 92 -4.91 3.36 4.56
CA GLN A 92 -4.60 3.99 5.85
C GLN A 92 -3.85 5.30 5.66
N LEU A 93 -2.98 5.37 4.66
CA LEU A 93 -2.08 6.50 4.41
C LEU A 93 -2.55 7.43 3.29
N GLY A 94 -3.67 7.11 2.65
CA GLY A 94 -4.15 7.83 1.48
C GLY A 94 -5.66 7.93 1.40
N THR A 95 -6.10 8.83 0.52
CA THR A 95 -7.51 9.10 0.21
C THR A 95 -7.76 8.74 -1.24
N ASP A 96 -8.71 7.84 -1.51
CA ASP A 96 -9.09 7.45 -2.87
C ASP A 96 -10.01 8.51 -3.49
N LEU A 97 -9.43 9.38 -4.33
CA LEU A 97 -10.16 10.47 -4.98
C LEU A 97 -11.14 9.95 -6.03
N THR A 98 -10.82 8.84 -6.69
CA THR A 98 -11.76 8.18 -7.62
C THR A 98 -12.99 7.63 -6.91
N GLN A 99 -12.85 7.14 -5.67
CA GLN A 99 -13.97 6.73 -4.85
C GLN A 99 -14.82 7.92 -4.41
N GLN A 100 -14.19 9.01 -3.95
CA GLN A 100 -14.90 10.24 -3.59
C GLN A 100 -15.67 10.84 -4.78
N ALA A 101 -15.06 10.84 -5.96
CA ALA A 101 -15.72 11.25 -7.20
C ALA A 101 -16.96 10.41 -7.51
N ARG A 102 -16.89 9.07 -7.38
CA ARG A 102 -18.05 8.17 -7.55
C ARG A 102 -19.15 8.42 -6.52
N ALA A 103 -18.78 8.82 -5.31
CA ALA A 103 -19.71 9.15 -4.24
C ALA A 103 -20.32 10.56 -4.38
N GLY A 104 -19.82 11.38 -5.31
CA GLY A 104 -20.24 12.78 -5.48
C GLY A 104 -19.76 13.69 -4.34
N GLU A 105 -18.69 13.31 -3.65
CA GLU A 105 -18.13 14.06 -2.51
C GLU A 105 -17.10 15.12 -2.92
N LEU A 106 -16.69 15.14 -4.18
CA LEU A 106 -15.75 16.14 -4.71
C LEU A 106 -16.49 17.35 -5.26
N ASP A 107 -15.98 18.54 -4.97
CA ASP A 107 -16.51 19.79 -5.49
C ASP A 107 -16.35 19.88 -7.03
N PRO A 108 -17.30 20.50 -7.75
CA PRO A 108 -17.18 20.68 -9.19
C PRO A 108 -16.02 21.63 -9.52
N VAL A 109 -15.20 21.25 -10.49
CA VAL A 109 -14.03 22.04 -10.90
C VAL A 109 -14.39 22.98 -12.05
N ILE A 110 -14.25 24.29 -11.82
CA ILE A 110 -14.53 25.36 -12.78
C ILE A 110 -13.19 25.92 -13.31
N GLY A 111 -13.12 26.27 -14.59
CA GLY A 111 -11.97 26.95 -15.22
C GLY A 111 -10.74 26.08 -15.54
N ARG A 112 -10.52 24.96 -14.86
CA ARG A 112 -9.27 24.16 -14.97
C ARG A 112 -9.22 23.12 -16.09
N GLN A 113 -10.03 23.26 -17.13
CA GLN A 113 -10.15 22.24 -18.18
C GLN A 113 -8.82 22.04 -18.93
N THR A 114 -8.08 23.13 -19.19
CA THR A 114 -6.82 23.09 -19.94
C THR A 114 -5.73 22.32 -19.18
N GLU A 115 -5.59 22.56 -17.88
CA GLU A 115 -4.63 21.88 -17.02
C GLU A 115 -5.00 20.41 -16.82
N ILE A 116 -6.28 20.11 -16.59
CA ILE A 116 -6.75 18.72 -16.45
C ILE A 116 -6.47 17.94 -17.74
N GLU A 117 -6.81 18.51 -18.91
CA GLU A 117 -6.52 17.90 -20.20
C GLU A 117 -5.02 17.68 -20.41
N ARG A 118 -4.19 18.64 -20.01
CA ARG A 118 -2.73 18.50 -20.06
C ARG A 118 -2.23 17.36 -19.18
N VAL A 119 -2.77 17.22 -17.97
CA VAL A 119 -2.43 16.13 -17.04
C VAL A 119 -2.82 14.77 -17.62
N VAL A 120 -4.03 14.63 -18.17
CA VAL A 120 -4.51 13.42 -18.86
C VAL A 120 -3.55 13.03 -19.99
N GLN A 121 -3.20 13.98 -20.85
CA GLN A 121 -2.28 13.75 -21.96
C GLN A 121 -0.88 13.30 -21.53
N ILE A 122 -0.39 13.78 -20.39
CA ILE A 122 0.92 13.39 -19.85
C ILE A 122 0.85 11.96 -19.30
N LEU A 123 -0.18 11.65 -18.49
CA LEU A 123 -0.34 10.34 -17.88
C LEU A 123 -0.51 9.21 -18.92
N ALA A 124 -1.12 9.51 -20.07
CA ALA A 124 -1.29 8.56 -21.17
C ALA A 124 0.01 8.28 -21.99
N ARG A 125 1.13 8.97 -21.71
CA ARG A 125 2.39 8.75 -22.44
C ARG A 125 3.14 7.52 -21.93
N ARG A 126 3.99 6.97 -22.80
CA ARG A 126 4.93 5.88 -22.44
C ARG A 126 6.20 6.36 -21.72
N ARG A 127 6.55 7.65 -21.84
CA ARG A 127 7.76 8.27 -21.26
C ARG A 127 7.44 9.67 -20.77
N LYS A 128 8.16 10.12 -19.73
CA LYS A 128 7.87 11.39 -19.01
C LYS A 128 6.38 11.53 -18.70
N ASN A 129 5.82 10.48 -18.11
CA ASN A 129 4.39 10.29 -17.89
C ASN A 129 3.95 10.61 -16.46
N ASN A 130 4.77 11.36 -15.73
CA ASN A 130 4.45 11.85 -14.38
C ASN A 130 4.28 13.37 -14.45
N PRO A 131 3.06 13.90 -14.36
CA PRO A 131 2.83 15.33 -14.33
C PRO A 131 3.39 15.96 -13.05
N ALA A 132 4.06 17.10 -13.17
CA ALA A 132 4.42 17.96 -12.05
C ALA A 132 3.63 19.26 -12.15
N LEU A 133 2.64 19.43 -11.27
CA LEU A 133 1.85 20.65 -11.12
C LEU A 133 2.70 21.69 -10.39
N ILE A 134 3.01 22.80 -11.08
CA ILE A 134 3.90 23.85 -10.59
C ILE A 134 3.11 25.15 -10.49
N GLY A 135 3.05 25.71 -9.29
CA GLY A 135 2.40 26.99 -9.03
C GLY A 135 2.58 27.39 -7.57
N GLU A 136 2.09 28.56 -7.17
CA GLU A 136 2.13 28.97 -5.76
C GLU A 136 1.19 28.11 -4.88
N PRO A 137 1.37 28.08 -3.56
CA PRO A 137 0.40 27.46 -2.66
C PRO A 137 -0.97 28.14 -2.78
N GLY A 138 -2.05 27.37 -2.73
CA GLY A 138 -3.42 27.90 -2.78
C GLY A 138 -4.00 28.14 -4.18
N VAL A 139 -3.22 28.05 -5.26
CA VAL A 139 -3.70 28.25 -6.65
C VAL A 139 -4.60 27.12 -7.18
N GLY A 140 -5.10 26.21 -6.36
CA GLY A 140 -6.04 25.16 -6.79
C GLY A 140 -5.39 23.92 -7.45
N LYS A 141 -4.12 23.62 -7.17
CA LYS A 141 -3.44 22.40 -7.68
C LYS A 141 -4.21 21.12 -7.33
N THR A 142 -4.78 21.04 -6.14
CA THR A 142 -5.60 19.91 -5.69
C THR A 142 -6.90 19.79 -6.50
N ALA A 143 -7.54 20.91 -6.85
CA ALA A 143 -8.76 20.92 -7.66
C ALA A 143 -8.52 20.32 -9.06
N ILE A 144 -7.35 20.54 -9.68
CA ILE A 144 -6.99 19.89 -10.95
C ILE A 144 -6.99 18.35 -10.82
N VAL A 145 -6.47 17.84 -9.69
CA VAL A 145 -6.39 16.40 -9.43
C VAL A 145 -7.77 15.80 -9.12
N GLU A 146 -8.61 16.54 -8.39
CA GLU A 146 -10.01 16.17 -8.13
C GLU A 146 -10.83 16.15 -9.43
N GLY A 147 -10.63 17.15 -10.30
CA GLY A 147 -11.23 17.19 -11.64
C GLY A 147 -10.77 16.04 -12.54
N LEU A 148 -9.51 15.64 -12.43
CA LEU A 148 -9.02 14.42 -13.08
C LEU A 148 -9.76 13.17 -12.55
N ALA A 149 -9.94 13.04 -11.24
CA ALA A 149 -10.69 11.92 -10.65
C ALA A 149 -12.12 11.86 -11.19
N GLN A 150 -12.80 13.01 -11.29
CA GLN A 150 -14.13 13.12 -11.88
C GLN A 150 -14.15 12.64 -13.34
N ARG A 151 -13.17 13.06 -14.17
CA ARG A 151 -13.08 12.62 -15.58
C ARG A 151 -12.80 11.12 -15.73
N ILE A 152 -11.93 10.56 -14.89
CA ILE A 152 -11.66 9.11 -14.87
C ILE A 152 -12.96 8.34 -14.58
N VAL A 153 -13.75 8.80 -13.59
CA VAL A 153 -15.02 8.17 -13.21
C VAL A 153 -16.10 8.33 -14.28
N ALA A 154 -16.15 9.50 -14.93
CA ALA A 154 -17.05 9.75 -16.06
C ALA A 154 -16.67 8.96 -17.33
N GLY A 155 -15.45 8.39 -17.38
CA GLY A 155 -14.92 7.73 -18.56
C GLY A 155 -14.46 8.69 -19.66
N ASP A 156 -14.33 9.99 -19.33
CA ASP A 156 -13.83 11.03 -20.23
C ASP A 156 -12.30 11.12 -20.19
N VAL A 157 -11.66 9.97 -20.39
CA VAL A 157 -10.20 9.82 -20.46
C VAL A 157 -9.83 8.75 -21.50
N PRO A 158 -8.60 8.75 -22.05
CA PRO A 158 -8.13 7.68 -22.91
C PRO A 158 -8.21 6.30 -22.25
N SER A 159 -8.28 5.24 -23.07
CA SER A 159 -8.40 3.86 -22.58
C SER A 159 -7.31 3.45 -21.60
N ASP A 160 -6.10 4.01 -21.73
CA ASP A 160 -4.98 3.74 -20.83
C ASP A 160 -5.21 4.23 -19.39
N LEU A 161 -6.09 5.22 -19.19
CA LEU A 161 -6.43 5.77 -17.87
C LEU A 161 -7.80 5.33 -17.37
N LYS A 162 -8.56 4.64 -18.22
CA LYS A 162 -9.86 4.11 -17.83
C LYS A 162 -9.69 3.10 -16.70
N ASP A 163 -10.58 3.15 -15.72
CA ASP A 163 -10.59 2.27 -14.55
C ASP A 163 -9.37 2.38 -13.61
N LYS A 164 -8.39 3.25 -13.90
CA LYS A 164 -7.29 3.53 -12.97
C LYS A 164 -7.82 4.17 -11.69
N ARG A 165 -7.17 3.86 -10.57
CA ARG A 165 -7.45 4.51 -9.29
C ARG A 165 -6.57 5.74 -9.14
N LEU A 166 -7.13 6.82 -8.59
CA LEU A 166 -6.35 8.01 -8.22
C LEU A 166 -6.37 8.16 -6.71
N VAL A 167 -5.21 8.01 -6.08
CA VAL A 167 -5.09 8.05 -4.62
C VAL A 167 -4.18 9.20 -4.21
N ARG A 168 -4.66 10.09 -3.35
CA ARG A 168 -3.85 11.10 -2.68
C ARG A 168 -3.09 10.48 -1.52
N LEU A 169 -1.78 10.63 -1.49
CA LEU A 169 -0.93 10.19 -0.40
C LEU A 169 -0.81 11.30 0.65
N ASP A 170 -1.03 10.96 1.92
CA ASP A 170 -0.72 11.84 3.05
C ASP A 170 0.71 11.59 3.53
N VAL A 171 1.61 12.51 3.16
CA VAL A 171 3.01 12.48 3.59
C VAL A 171 3.13 12.66 5.11
N GLY A 172 2.23 13.43 5.74
CA GLY A 172 2.21 13.60 7.19
C GLY A 172 1.93 12.28 7.92
N SER A 173 0.93 11.54 7.47
CA SER A 173 0.60 10.21 8.01
C SER A 173 1.71 9.17 7.78
N LEU A 174 2.44 9.27 6.67
CA LEU A 174 3.61 8.42 6.41
C LEU A 174 4.70 8.60 7.47
N VAL A 175 4.98 9.86 7.84
CA VAL A 175 6.00 10.23 8.82
C VAL A 175 5.51 9.99 10.26
N ALA A 176 4.21 10.16 10.51
CA ALA A 176 3.61 10.02 11.82
C ALA A 176 3.86 8.62 12.43
N GLY A 177 4.36 8.60 13.67
CA GLY A 177 4.68 7.34 14.36
C GLY A 177 5.89 6.60 13.80
N THR A 178 6.72 7.25 12.98
CA THR A 178 8.07 6.75 12.63
C THR A 178 9.13 7.55 13.38
N MET A 179 9.84 6.89 14.30
CA MET A 179 10.94 7.53 15.06
C MET A 179 12.26 7.46 14.29
N TYR A 180 12.32 6.62 13.25
CA TYR A 180 13.52 6.33 12.47
C TYR A 180 13.23 6.41 10.98
N ARG A 181 14.14 7.03 10.22
CA ARG A 181 14.09 7.13 8.75
C ARG A 181 13.83 5.78 8.06
N GLY A 182 14.44 4.70 8.55
CA GLY A 182 14.25 3.35 7.97
C GLY A 182 12.81 2.83 8.04
N GLN A 183 12.05 3.20 9.08
CA GLN A 183 10.64 2.80 9.21
C GLN A 183 9.76 3.53 8.20
N PHE A 184 10.04 4.82 7.96
CA PHE A 184 9.39 5.58 6.91
C PHE A 184 9.69 4.97 5.53
N GLU A 185 10.95 4.67 5.24
CA GLU A 185 11.34 4.07 3.95
C GLU A 185 10.67 2.71 3.74
N GLU A 186 10.54 1.90 4.78
CA GLU A 186 9.80 0.63 4.71
C GLU A 186 8.31 0.84 4.42
N ARG A 187 7.66 1.82 5.05
CA ARG A 187 6.26 2.15 4.76
C ARG A 187 6.08 2.62 3.31
N LEU A 188 6.95 3.49 2.82
CA LEU A 188 6.88 3.96 1.45
C LEU A 188 7.13 2.83 0.44
N LYS A 189 8.07 1.92 0.72
CA LYS A 189 8.28 0.72 -0.11
C LYS A 189 7.01 -0.13 -0.20
N ARG A 190 6.34 -0.37 0.93
CA ARG A 190 5.08 -1.13 0.97
C ARG A 190 3.98 -0.44 0.17
N VAL A 191 3.85 0.89 0.27
CA VAL A 191 2.92 1.67 -0.57
C VAL A 191 3.22 1.47 -2.06
N ILE A 192 4.50 1.56 -2.44
CA ILE A 192 4.93 1.35 -3.84
C ILE A 192 4.65 -0.08 -4.31
N ASP A 193 4.90 -1.09 -3.46
CA ASP A 193 4.63 -2.48 -3.80
C ASP A 193 3.12 -2.77 -3.95
N GLU A 194 2.28 -2.09 -3.19
CA GLU A 194 0.83 -2.19 -3.29
C GLU A 194 0.30 -1.60 -4.61
N ILE A 195 0.78 -0.42 -5.00
CA ILE A 195 0.31 0.26 -6.22
C ILE A 195 0.77 -0.42 -7.52
N LYS A 196 1.90 -1.15 -7.50
CA LYS A 196 2.38 -1.94 -8.66
C LYS A 196 1.32 -2.90 -9.18
N SER A 197 0.47 -3.41 -8.29
CA SER A 197 -0.51 -4.45 -8.60
C SER A 197 -1.91 -3.92 -8.92
N THR A 198 -2.16 -2.62 -8.76
CA THR A 198 -3.53 -2.06 -8.72
C THR A 198 -3.84 -1.00 -9.77
N GLU A 199 -2.98 -0.80 -10.78
CA GLU A 199 -3.17 0.24 -11.82
C GLU A 199 -3.52 1.61 -11.21
N THR A 200 -2.78 1.99 -10.16
CA THR A 200 -3.04 3.18 -9.36
C THR A 200 -2.10 4.32 -9.74
N VAL A 201 -2.66 5.52 -9.93
CA VAL A 201 -1.93 6.79 -10.00
C VAL A 201 -1.89 7.40 -8.62
N LEU A 202 -0.71 7.77 -8.15
CA LEU A 202 -0.51 8.39 -6.85
C LEU A 202 -0.44 9.92 -6.98
N PHE A 203 -1.23 10.66 -6.21
CA PHE A 203 -1.07 12.09 -6.06
C PHE A 203 -0.26 12.39 -4.79
N ILE A 204 0.82 13.15 -4.94
CA ILE A 204 1.69 13.57 -3.84
C ILE A 204 1.63 15.09 -3.77
N ASP A 205 0.89 15.59 -2.77
CA ASP A 205 0.95 17.01 -2.43
C ASP A 205 2.32 17.29 -1.81
N GLU A 206 2.94 18.39 -2.21
CA GLU A 206 4.31 18.75 -1.80
C GLU A 206 5.37 17.68 -2.14
N LEU A 207 5.46 17.29 -3.41
CA LEU A 207 6.40 16.27 -3.90
C LEU A 207 7.87 16.52 -3.46
N HIS A 208 8.27 17.78 -3.31
CA HIS A 208 9.61 18.16 -2.86
C HIS A 208 9.94 17.64 -1.45
N MET A 209 8.96 17.40 -0.58
CA MET A 209 9.16 16.84 0.76
C MET A 209 9.74 15.42 0.73
N LEU A 210 9.41 14.64 -0.30
CA LEU A 210 9.92 13.27 -0.50
C LEU A 210 11.26 13.23 -1.24
N VAL A 211 11.62 14.32 -1.93
CA VAL A 211 12.80 14.40 -2.80
C VAL A 211 13.89 15.30 -2.22
N GLY A 212 13.63 15.92 -1.06
CA GLY A 212 14.52 16.86 -0.39
C GLY A 212 15.80 16.21 0.17
N ALA A 213 16.91 16.45 -0.50
CA ALA A 213 18.24 16.06 -0.05
C ALA A 213 18.67 16.79 1.23
N GLY A 214 18.38 16.20 2.38
CA GLY A 214 19.31 16.07 3.51
C GLY A 214 19.80 17.30 4.26
N SER A 215 19.32 18.52 4.00
CA SER A 215 19.76 19.71 4.74
C SER A 215 18.65 20.27 5.63
N ALA A 216 18.87 20.14 6.95
CA ALA A 216 18.08 20.66 8.06
C ALA A 216 16.82 19.85 8.47
N GLY A 217 17.04 18.69 9.10
CA GLY A 217 16.22 18.21 10.23
C GLY A 217 14.77 17.79 10.01
N SER A 218 14.13 18.08 8.88
CA SER A 218 12.70 17.84 8.67
C SER A 218 12.35 17.15 7.34
N SER A 219 13.22 17.19 6.33
CA SER A 219 12.94 16.59 5.03
C SER A 219 13.27 15.09 5.02
N VAL A 220 12.26 14.27 4.77
CA VAL A 220 12.42 12.82 4.69
C VAL A 220 12.88 12.46 3.28
N ASP A 221 14.18 12.26 3.11
CA ASP A 221 14.77 11.93 1.82
C ASP A 221 14.39 10.51 1.37
N ALA A 222 13.38 10.45 0.51
CA ALA A 222 12.84 9.25 -0.10
C ALA A 222 13.30 9.06 -1.55
N ALA A 223 14.21 9.90 -2.05
CA ALA A 223 14.62 9.90 -3.45
C ALA A 223 15.21 8.55 -3.87
N ASN A 224 15.94 7.87 -2.98
CA ASN A 224 16.50 6.54 -3.20
C ASN A 224 15.44 5.44 -3.39
N ILE A 225 14.22 5.65 -2.92
CA ILE A 225 13.10 4.73 -3.06
C ILE A 225 12.25 5.07 -4.28
N LEU A 226 12.01 6.37 -4.50
CA LEU A 226 11.17 6.86 -5.60
C LEU A 226 11.85 6.72 -6.97
N LYS A 227 13.14 7.08 -7.09
CA LYS A 227 13.87 7.06 -8.38
C LYS A 227 13.83 5.67 -9.04
N PRO A 228 14.13 4.56 -8.35
CA PRO A 228 14.06 3.24 -8.97
C PRO A 228 12.63 2.85 -9.38
N ALA A 229 11.61 3.19 -8.58
CA ALA A 229 10.21 2.88 -8.89
C ALA A 229 9.72 3.64 -10.14
N LEU A 230 10.03 4.94 -10.23
CA LEU A 230 9.76 5.77 -11.41
C LEU A 230 10.57 5.30 -12.63
N ALA A 231 11.81 4.85 -12.42
CA ALA A 231 12.67 4.36 -13.49
C ALA A 231 12.12 3.08 -14.14
N ARG A 232 11.59 2.17 -13.32
CA ARG A 232 10.99 0.89 -13.74
C ARG A 232 9.55 1.01 -14.23
N GLY A 233 8.92 2.17 -14.06
CA GLY A 233 7.49 2.34 -14.38
C GLY A 233 6.55 1.66 -13.39
N GLU A 234 7.06 1.29 -12.22
CA GLU A 234 6.29 0.69 -11.12
C GLU A 234 5.46 1.72 -10.35
N LEU A 235 5.87 2.98 -10.42
CA LEU A 235 5.19 4.12 -9.82
C LEU A 235 4.83 5.09 -10.95
N GLN A 236 3.54 5.40 -11.05
CA GLN A 236 3.03 6.53 -11.81
C GLN A 236 2.42 7.53 -10.82
N CYS A 237 2.83 8.79 -10.89
CA CYS A 237 2.35 9.81 -9.97
C CYS A 237 2.13 11.18 -10.59
N ILE A 238 1.34 11.99 -9.88
CA ILE A 238 1.17 13.42 -10.07
C ILE A 238 1.80 14.08 -8.85
N GLY A 239 2.77 14.97 -9.06
CA GLY A 239 3.39 15.74 -7.99
C GLY A 239 2.94 17.19 -8.01
N ALA A 240 2.61 17.76 -6.86
CA ALA A 240 2.43 19.21 -6.72
C ALA A 240 3.65 19.83 -6.02
N THR A 241 4.10 20.99 -6.52
CA THR A 241 5.22 21.73 -5.92
C THR A 241 5.19 23.21 -6.32
N THR A 242 6.08 24.02 -5.74
CA THR A 242 6.37 25.38 -6.20
C THR A 242 7.45 25.38 -7.28
N LEU A 243 7.56 26.48 -8.02
CA LEU A 243 8.55 26.63 -9.09
C LEU A 243 9.99 26.50 -8.57
N ASP A 244 10.27 27.13 -7.44
CA ASP A 244 11.60 27.12 -6.82
C ASP A 244 12.01 25.72 -6.39
N GLU A 245 11.11 24.97 -5.75
CA GLU A 245 11.40 23.60 -5.32
C GLU A 245 11.49 22.64 -6.51
N TYR A 246 10.69 22.84 -7.56
CA TYR A 246 10.80 22.06 -8.79
C TYR A 246 12.21 22.21 -9.41
N ARG A 247 12.68 23.45 -9.57
CA ARG A 247 14.01 23.74 -10.12
C ARG A 247 15.13 23.16 -9.26
N LYS A 248 15.04 23.35 -7.94
CA LYS A 248 16.08 22.93 -6.99
C LYS A 248 16.16 21.42 -6.81
N ARG A 249 15.03 20.69 -6.89
CA ARG A 249 14.95 19.28 -6.45
C ARG A 249 14.60 18.28 -7.54
N ILE A 250 13.86 18.70 -8.59
CA ILE A 250 13.39 17.80 -9.65
C ILE A 250 14.18 18.05 -10.94
N GLU A 251 14.25 19.31 -11.39
CA GLU A 251 14.93 19.68 -12.64
C GLU A 251 16.46 19.52 -12.54
N SER A 252 17.02 19.79 -11.36
CA SER A 252 18.44 19.59 -11.06
C SER A 252 18.85 18.10 -11.00
N ASP A 253 17.89 17.18 -10.84
CA ASP A 253 18.14 15.75 -10.74
C ASP A 253 17.80 15.02 -12.06
N GLY A 254 18.83 14.61 -12.79
CA GLY A 254 18.65 13.97 -14.10
C GLY A 254 17.86 12.65 -14.08
N ALA A 255 17.68 11.98 -12.95
CA ALA A 255 16.82 10.79 -12.87
C ALA A 255 15.34 11.18 -12.84
N LEU A 256 15.00 12.26 -12.11
CA LEU A 256 13.64 12.74 -11.95
C LEU A 256 13.19 13.62 -13.12
N GLU A 257 14.06 14.48 -13.65
CA GLU A 257 13.80 15.30 -14.85
C GLU A 257 13.40 14.44 -16.06
N ARG A 258 13.95 13.22 -16.16
CA ARG A 258 13.61 12.24 -17.21
C ARG A 258 12.27 11.53 -16.99
N ARG A 259 11.58 11.79 -15.88
CA ARG A 259 10.33 11.11 -15.48
C ARG A 259 9.18 12.07 -15.30
N PHE A 260 9.46 13.31 -14.90
CA PHE A 260 8.46 14.34 -14.72
C PHE A 260 8.31 15.24 -15.96
N GLN A 261 7.09 15.71 -16.17
CA GLN A 261 6.75 16.73 -17.16
C GLN A 261 6.06 17.90 -16.44
N PRO A 262 6.59 19.14 -16.53
CA PRO A 262 6.00 20.29 -15.88
C PRO A 262 4.65 20.67 -16.50
N VAL A 263 3.73 21.10 -15.64
CA VAL A 263 2.43 21.71 -15.93
C VAL A 263 2.33 22.95 -15.03
N TYR A 264 2.36 24.14 -15.63
CA TYR A 264 2.23 25.39 -14.89
C TYR A 264 0.76 25.63 -14.55
N VAL A 265 0.52 26.04 -13.31
CA VAL A 265 -0.80 26.31 -12.76
C VAL A 265 -0.78 27.75 -12.27
N ASP A 266 -1.48 28.60 -13.01
CA ASP A 266 -1.59 30.02 -12.69
C ASP A 266 -2.71 30.24 -11.65
N GLU A 267 -2.67 31.43 -11.05
CA GLU A 267 -3.76 31.90 -10.18
C GLU A 267 -5.08 31.93 -10.96
N PRO A 268 -6.19 31.47 -10.34
CA PRO A 268 -7.49 31.52 -10.99
C PRO A 268 -7.83 32.98 -11.34
N THR A 269 -8.29 33.18 -12.56
CA THR A 269 -8.84 34.46 -13.00
C THR A 269 -10.19 34.71 -12.31
N ALA A 270 -10.67 35.96 -12.30
CA ALA A 270 -11.92 36.33 -11.63
C ALA A 270 -13.17 35.61 -12.19
N GLU A 271 -13.08 34.98 -13.36
CA GLU A 271 -14.14 34.15 -13.94
C GLU A 271 -14.13 32.69 -13.42
N GLU A 272 -13.06 32.30 -12.71
CA GLU A 272 -12.79 30.95 -12.22
C GLU A 272 -12.90 30.83 -10.68
N THR A 273 -13.31 31.92 -10.01
CA THR A 273 -13.57 32.01 -8.56
C THR A 273 -15.06 32.10 -8.29
#